data_AF-A0A521GM61-F1
#
_entry.id   AF-A0A521GM61-F1
#
_cell.length_a   1.000
_cell.length_b   1.000
_cell.length_c   1.000
_cell.angle_alpha   90.00
_cell.angle_beta   90.00
_cell.angle_gamma   90.00
#
_symmetry.space_group_name_H-M   'P 1'
#
loop_
_entity.id
_entity.type
_entity.pdbx_description
1 polymer ?
#
loop_
_entity_poly.entity_id
_entity_poly.type
_entity_poly.pdbx_seq_one_letter_code
_entity_poly.pdbx_strand_id
1 'polypeptide(L)'
;MRPSIIEKLDVEIKKGIISEIQVVYLMAQVRKILEIDDSDKYKHLKFYCDWALHSRLTNSIAQKILKQFDEANVILKNHIEIGSLPTDLRNQIEKISSMNLLKEELSSFLEQNGLPGINESLDDWTRFLKLYAHIIEDCPLEMQASNTNAGIQKVTVKVQLGDRVRDHQYYKISWVILNKDKKIGEIFVINSFYDGYKT
;
A
#
# COMPACT_ATOMS: atom_id res chain seq x y z
N MET A 1 25.75 -8.42 -9.77
CA MET A 1 24.27 -8.45 -9.84
C MET A 1 23.64 -7.25 -9.15
N ARG A 2 23.83 -7.06 -7.83
CA ARG A 2 23.30 -5.91 -7.09
C ARG A 2 23.65 -4.53 -7.68
N PRO A 3 24.91 -4.20 -8.03
CA PRO A 3 25.23 -2.88 -8.59
C PRO A 3 24.45 -2.55 -9.87
N SER A 4 24.31 -3.53 -10.78
CA SER A 4 23.52 -3.37 -12.00
C SER A 4 22.01 -3.18 -11.73
N ILE A 5 21.47 -3.73 -10.64
CA ILE A 5 20.07 -3.49 -10.25
C ILE A 5 19.93 -2.05 -9.73
N ILE A 6 20.87 -1.57 -8.91
CA ILE A 6 20.89 -0.20 -8.39
C ILE A 6 21.01 0.82 -9.52
N GLU A 7 21.93 0.64 -10.47
CA GLU A 7 22.07 1.52 -11.64
C GLU A 7 20.76 1.61 -12.43
N LYS A 8 20.09 0.48 -12.65
CA LYS A 8 18.80 0.45 -13.34
C LYS A 8 17.68 1.14 -12.56
N LEU A 9 17.69 1.05 -11.24
CA LEU A 9 16.75 1.75 -10.38
C LEU A 9 16.98 3.26 -10.42
N ASP A 10 18.24 3.69 -10.31
CA ASP A 10 18.63 5.10 -10.40
C ASP A 10 18.15 5.74 -11.71
N VAL A 11 18.45 5.07 -12.84
CA VAL A 11 18.01 5.52 -14.16
C VAL A 11 16.49 5.62 -14.26
N GLU A 12 15.74 4.67 -13.67
CA GLU A 12 14.29 4.67 -13.78
C GLU A 12 13.63 5.73 -12.89
N ILE A 13 14.11 5.89 -11.65
CA ILE A 13 13.57 6.89 -10.71
C ILE A 13 13.83 8.30 -11.24
N LYS A 14 15.01 8.57 -11.83
CA LYS A 14 15.36 9.87 -12.43
C LYS A 14 14.48 10.28 -13.61
N LYS A 15 13.82 9.33 -14.28
CA LYS A 15 12.84 9.66 -15.35
C LYS A 15 11.53 10.20 -14.78
N GLY A 16 11.30 10.06 -13.48
CA GLY A 16 10.00 10.24 -12.85
C GLY A 16 9.12 9.01 -13.02
N ILE A 17 8.34 8.70 -11.98
CA ILE A 17 7.42 7.56 -11.96
C ILE A 17 6.02 8.04 -12.37
N ILE A 18 5.63 7.73 -13.60
CA ILE A 18 4.39 8.23 -14.22
C ILE A 18 3.44 7.12 -14.69
N SER A 19 3.84 5.85 -14.61
CA SER A 19 3.02 4.72 -15.05
C SER A 19 3.10 3.52 -14.11
N GLU A 20 2.07 2.67 -14.15
CA GLU A 20 2.02 1.43 -13.37
C GLU A 20 3.16 0.47 -13.73
N ILE A 21 3.56 0.40 -14.99
CA ILE A 21 4.68 -0.45 -15.45
C ILE A 21 5.97 -0.08 -14.72
N GLN A 22 6.24 1.22 -14.54
CA GLN A 22 7.42 1.68 -13.82
C GLN A 22 7.35 1.32 -12.33
N VAL A 23 6.17 1.44 -11.72
CA VAL A 23 5.97 1.02 -10.32
C VAL A 23 6.19 -0.48 -10.17
N VAL A 24 5.60 -1.32 -11.01
CA VAL A 24 5.82 -2.78 -10.98
C VAL A 24 7.31 -3.11 -11.15
N TYR A 25 7.98 -2.46 -12.11
CA TYR A 25 9.41 -2.64 -12.32
C TYR A 25 10.23 -2.24 -11.07
N LEU A 26 9.95 -1.08 -10.48
CA LEU A 26 10.57 -0.63 -9.24
C LEU A 26 10.38 -1.66 -8.11
N MET A 27 9.14 -2.09 -7.85
CA MET A 27 8.84 -3.05 -6.79
C MET A 27 9.55 -4.39 -7.01
N ALA A 28 9.63 -4.87 -8.25
CA ALA A 28 10.36 -6.09 -8.59
C ALA A 28 11.87 -5.97 -8.37
N GLN A 29 12.46 -4.82 -8.71
CA GLN A 29 13.91 -4.59 -8.56
C GLN A 29 14.28 -4.35 -7.09
N VAL A 30 13.45 -3.64 -6.33
CA VAL A 30 13.59 -3.49 -4.87
C VAL A 30 13.54 -4.86 -4.19
N ARG A 31 12.54 -5.70 -4.52
CA ARG A 31 12.43 -7.06 -3.96
C ARG A 31 13.69 -7.91 -4.16
N LYS A 32 14.28 -7.87 -5.35
CA LYS A 32 15.53 -8.61 -5.63
C LYS A 32 16.66 -8.18 -4.70
N ILE A 33 16.78 -6.89 -4.39
CA ILE A 33 17.82 -6.40 -3.48
C ILE A 33 17.52 -6.86 -2.05
N LEU A 34 16.26 -6.77 -1.62
CA LEU A 34 15.85 -7.25 -0.30
C LEU A 34 16.10 -8.77 -0.12
N GLU A 35 15.93 -9.56 -1.18
CA GLU A 35 16.24 -10.99 -1.19
C GLU A 35 17.75 -11.28 -1.16
N ILE A 36 18.57 -10.44 -1.81
CA ILE A 36 20.04 -10.55 -1.75
C ILE A 36 20.57 -10.19 -0.36
N ASP A 37 19.99 -9.16 0.27
CA ASP A 37 20.43 -8.67 1.58
C ASP A 37 19.99 -9.56 2.74
N ASP A 38 19.00 -10.43 2.51
CA ASP A 38 18.41 -11.37 3.49
C ASP A 38 18.17 -10.73 4.87
N SER A 39 17.60 -9.51 4.84
CA SER A 39 17.39 -8.70 6.04
C SER A 39 15.91 -8.45 6.30
N ASP A 40 15.48 -8.68 7.54
CA ASP A 40 14.14 -8.34 8.02
C ASP A 40 13.93 -6.83 8.28
N LYS A 41 14.95 -6.01 8.03
CA LYS A 41 14.91 -4.55 8.23
C LYS A 41 13.76 -3.89 7.46
N TYR A 42 13.45 -4.40 6.27
CA TYR A 42 12.47 -3.83 5.33
C TYR A 42 11.30 -4.79 5.07
N LYS A 43 10.81 -5.42 6.13
CA LYS A 43 9.76 -6.44 6.03
C LYS A 43 8.45 -5.89 5.48
N HIS A 44 8.09 -4.63 5.75
CA HIS A 44 6.86 -4.05 5.23
C HIS A 44 7.00 -3.72 3.74
N LEU A 45 8.14 -3.17 3.32
CA LEU A 45 8.48 -2.95 1.93
C LEU A 45 8.50 -4.26 1.15
N LYS A 46 9.07 -5.33 1.72
CA LYS A 46 9.00 -6.67 1.13
C LYS A 46 7.56 -7.13 0.93
N PHE A 47 6.69 -6.94 1.94
CA PHE A 47 5.27 -7.24 1.81
C PHE A 47 4.59 -6.45 0.68
N TYR A 48 4.85 -5.16 0.53
CA TYR A 48 4.29 -4.36 -0.56
C TYR A 48 4.86 -4.76 -1.92
N CYS A 49 6.14 -5.14 -1.99
CA CYS A 49 6.70 -5.72 -3.21
C CYS A 49 6.02 -7.03 -3.60
N ASP A 50 5.80 -7.92 -2.62
CA ASP A 50 5.06 -9.16 -2.84
C ASP A 50 3.62 -8.86 -3.30
N TRP A 51 2.96 -7.87 -2.71
CA TRP A 51 1.58 -7.55 -3.05
C TRP A 51 1.43 -7.04 -4.48
N ALA A 52 2.35 -6.20 -4.95
CA ALA A 52 2.37 -5.73 -6.33
C ALA A 52 2.64 -6.84 -7.36
N LEU A 53 3.19 -7.99 -6.95
CA LEU A 53 3.64 -9.06 -7.84
C LEU A 53 2.82 -10.35 -7.72
N HIS A 54 1.91 -10.42 -6.76
CA HIS A 54 1.09 -11.60 -6.50
C HIS A 54 -0.39 -11.26 -6.59
N SER A 55 -1.15 -12.09 -7.31
CA SER A 55 -2.60 -11.94 -7.45
C SER A 55 -3.37 -12.15 -6.14
N ARG A 56 -2.75 -12.78 -5.14
CA ARG A 56 -3.29 -13.00 -3.79
C ARG A 56 -2.15 -13.10 -2.77
N LEU A 57 -2.37 -12.63 -1.55
CA LEU A 57 -1.41 -12.77 -0.46
C LEU A 57 -1.98 -13.44 0.78
N THR A 58 -1.20 -14.38 1.31
CA THR A 58 -1.49 -15.15 2.55
C THR A 58 -0.30 -15.22 3.51
N ASN A 59 0.76 -14.43 3.26
CA ASN A 59 1.98 -14.42 4.08
C ASN A 59 1.74 -13.88 5.51
N SER A 60 2.73 -14.02 6.40
CA SER A 60 2.58 -13.68 7.82
C SER A 60 2.26 -12.21 8.08
N ILE A 61 2.74 -11.29 7.24
CA ILE A 61 2.43 -9.85 7.35
C ILE A 61 0.99 -9.60 6.89
N ALA A 62 0.55 -10.23 5.80
CA ALA A 62 -0.85 -10.18 5.36
C ALA A 62 -1.79 -10.67 6.48
N GLN A 63 -1.45 -11.77 7.17
CA GLN A 63 -2.25 -12.26 8.29
C GLN A 63 -2.28 -11.30 9.48
N LYS A 64 -1.17 -10.61 9.78
CA LYS A 64 -1.13 -9.56 10.83
C LYS A 64 -2.02 -8.38 10.49
N ILE A 65 -1.96 -7.90 9.24
CA ILE A 65 -2.83 -6.82 8.74
C ILE A 65 -4.29 -7.25 8.83
N LEU A 66 -4.61 -8.44 8.33
CA LEU A 66 -5.97 -8.98 8.38
C LEU A 66 -6.49 -9.12 9.82
N LYS A 67 -5.65 -9.52 10.78
CA LYS A 67 -6.05 -9.57 12.19
C LYS A 67 -6.43 -8.19 12.74
N GLN A 68 -5.69 -7.14 12.40
CA GLN A 68 -6.02 -5.77 12.82
C GLN A 68 -7.35 -5.30 12.19
N PHE A 69 -7.58 -5.62 10.91
CA PHE A 69 -8.87 -5.36 10.27
C PHE A 69 -10.01 -6.15 10.91
N ASP A 70 -9.78 -7.40 11.32
CA ASP A 70 -10.77 -8.23 12.01
C ASP A 70 -11.16 -7.63 13.36
N GLU A 71 -10.17 -7.24 14.17
CA GLU A 71 -10.37 -6.57 15.46
C GLU A 71 -11.12 -5.25 15.32
N ALA A 72 -10.74 -4.41 14.35
CA ALA A 72 -11.42 -3.15 14.08
C ALA A 72 -12.86 -3.39 13.61
N ASN A 73 -13.08 -4.36 12.73
CA ASN A 73 -14.38 -4.68 12.17
C ASN A 73 -15.36 -5.23 13.22
N VAL A 74 -14.91 -5.94 14.25
CA VAL A 74 -15.76 -6.34 15.40
C VAL A 74 -16.32 -5.10 16.12
N ILE A 75 -15.50 -4.07 16.31
CA ILE A 75 -15.92 -2.83 16.99
C ILE A 75 -16.84 -2.00 16.08
N LEU A 76 -16.49 -1.85 14.81
CA LEU A 76 -17.26 -1.07 13.84
C LEU A 76 -18.63 -1.69 13.52
N LYS A 77 -18.76 -3.04 13.55
CA LYS A 77 -20.05 -3.74 13.40
C LYS A 77 -21.08 -3.35 14.46
N ASN A 78 -20.64 -2.84 15.61
CA ASN A 78 -21.53 -2.34 16.65
C ASN A 78 -21.97 -0.87 16.42
N HIS A 79 -21.80 -0.34 15.20
CA HIS A 79 -22.15 1.03 14.79
C HIS A 79 -21.38 2.11 15.55
N ILE A 80 -20.18 1.80 16.01
CA ILE A 80 -19.30 2.77 16.65
C ILE A 80 -18.35 3.35 15.60
N GLU A 81 -18.09 4.65 15.65
CA GLU A 81 -17.24 5.35 14.69
C GLU A 81 -15.76 4.91 14.79
N ILE A 82 -14.95 5.10 13.75
CA ILE A 82 -13.48 4.85 13.81
C ILE A 82 -12.82 5.57 15.00
N GLY A 83 -13.36 6.72 15.41
CA GLY A 83 -12.89 7.48 16.57
C GLY A 83 -13.03 6.74 17.91
N SER A 84 -13.83 5.68 17.99
CA SER A 84 -14.00 4.86 19.18
C SER A 84 -13.06 3.67 19.26
N LEU A 85 -12.26 3.40 18.22
CA LEU A 85 -11.25 2.35 18.28
C LEU A 85 -10.22 2.71 19.35
N PRO A 86 -9.69 1.72 20.10
CA PRO A 86 -8.54 1.94 20.97
C PRO A 86 -7.43 2.65 20.19
N THR A 87 -6.80 3.66 20.81
CA THR A 87 -5.83 4.54 20.15
C THR A 87 -4.76 3.77 19.37
N ASP A 88 -4.23 2.68 19.94
CA ASP A 88 -3.22 1.85 19.28
C ASP A 88 -3.74 1.15 18.03
N LEU A 89 -4.95 0.59 18.09
CA LEU A 89 -5.59 -0.07 16.94
C LEU A 89 -5.93 0.95 15.86
N ARG A 90 -6.45 2.11 16.24
CA ARG A 90 -6.72 3.22 15.33
C ARG A 90 -5.43 3.65 14.60
N ASN A 91 -4.35 3.88 15.34
CA ASN A 91 -3.06 4.28 14.77
C ASN A 91 -2.50 3.21 13.82
N GLN A 92 -2.68 1.93 14.13
CA GLN A 92 -2.26 0.82 13.26
C GLN A 92 -3.07 0.79 11.96
N ILE A 93 -4.40 0.89 12.06
CA ILE A 93 -5.29 0.96 10.89
C ILE A 93 -4.94 2.16 10.03
N GLU A 94 -4.78 3.35 10.62
CA GLU A 94 -4.41 4.58 9.90
C GLU A 94 -3.06 4.41 9.18
N LYS A 95 -2.03 3.85 9.82
CA LYS A 95 -0.72 3.60 9.20
C LYS A 95 -0.78 2.63 8.03
N ILE A 96 -1.63 1.60 8.12
CA ILE A 96 -1.81 0.62 7.04
C ILE A 96 -2.65 1.20 5.91
N SER A 97 -3.78 1.83 6.25
CA SER A 97 -4.74 2.31 5.25
C SER A 97 -4.19 3.47 4.42
N SER A 98 -3.32 4.28 5.01
CA SER A 98 -2.54 5.33 4.32
C SER A 98 -1.28 4.81 3.62
N MET A 99 -0.92 3.54 3.83
CA MET A 99 0.33 2.92 3.36
C MET A 99 1.59 3.68 3.80
N ASN A 100 1.56 4.34 4.96
CA ASN A 100 2.70 5.10 5.47
C ASN A 100 3.95 4.23 5.66
N LEU A 101 3.79 2.96 6.05
CA LEU A 101 4.92 2.03 6.18
C LEU A 101 5.61 1.75 4.84
N LEU A 102 4.88 1.79 3.72
CA LEU A 102 5.49 1.70 2.39
C LEU A 102 6.37 2.93 2.15
N LYS A 103 5.86 4.13 2.45
CA LYS A 103 6.61 5.39 2.31
C LYS A 103 7.89 5.37 3.11
N GLU A 104 7.79 5.09 4.40
CA GLU A 104 8.90 5.13 5.34
C GLU A 104 10.01 4.15 4.94
N GLU A 105 9.66 2.87 4.70
CA GLU A 105 10.65 1.87 4.36
C GLU A 105 11.21 2.03 2.96
N LEU A 106 10.41 2.45 1.96
CA LEU A 106 10.91 2.71 0.61
C LEU A 106 11.86 3.91 0.59
N SER A 107 11.51 5.03 1.22
CA SER A 107 12.41 6.19 1.32
C SER A 107 13.72 5.82 2.01
N SER A 108 13.66 5.10 3.14
CA SER A 108 14.86 4.65 3.85
C SER A 108 15.70 3.67 3.03
N PHE A 109 15.06 2.79 2.25
CA PHE A 109 15.74 1.85 1.36
C PHE A 109 16.48 2.59 0.24
N LEU A 110 15.83 3.57 -0.40
CA LEU A 110 16.44 4.35 -1.49
C LEU A 110 17.65 5.14 -0.98
N GLU A 111 17.50 5.85 0.14
CA GLU A 111 18.58 6.61 0.77
C GLU A 111 19.80 5.74 1.07
N GLN A 112 19.60 4.57 1.69
CA GLN A 112 20.71 3.68 2.04
C GLN A 112 21.44 3.07 0.85
N ASN A 113 20.78 3.00 -0.31
CA ASN A 113 21.41 2.53 -1.54
C ASN A 113 21.89 3.69 -2.43
N GLY A 114 21.85 4.94 -1.94
CA GLY A 114 22.29 6.12 -2.68
C GLY A 114 21.40 6.47 -3.88
N LEU A 115 20.13 6.07 -3.83
CA LEU A 115 19.15 6.31 -4.89
C LEU A 115 18.35 7.60 -4.61
N PRO A 116 17.89 8.30 -5.67
CA PRO A 116 16.98 9.44 -5.53
C PRO A 116 15.65 9.03 -4.90
N GLY A 117 15.01 10.00 -4.23
CA GLY A 117 13.74 9.79 -3.56
C GLY A 117 12.56 9.84 -4.53
N ILE A 118 11.44 9.19 -4.19
CA ILE A 118 10.17 9.30 -4.95
C ILE A 118 9.34 10.51 -4.47
N ASN A 119 9.94 11.37 -3.65
CA ASN A 119 9.30 12.50 -2.98
C ASN A 119 10.07 13.81 -3.21
N GLU A 120 10.77 13.93 -4.34
CA GLU A 120 11.59 15.11 -4.65
C GLU A 120 10.74 16.33 -5.05
N SER A 121 9.57 16.13 -5.68
CA SER A 121 8.60 17.20 -5.96
C SER A 121 7.37 17.13 -5.07
N LEU A 122 6.65 18.26 -4.98
CA LEU A 122 5.32 18.33 -4.38
C LEU A 122 4.41 17.33 -5.12
N ASP A 123 3.91 16.34 -4.38
CA ASP A 123 2.98 15.29 -4.83
C ASP A 123 3.53 14.07 -5.60
N ASP A 124 4.84 13.93 -5.81
CA ASP A 124 5.40 12.73 -6.48
C ASP A 124 5.04 11.44 -5.74
N TRP A 125 5.10 11.47 -4.41
CA TRP A 125 4.68 10.36 -3.57
C TRP A 125 3.20 10.01 -3.77
N THR A 126 2.35 11.03 -3.85
CA THR A 126 0.91 10.85 -3.96
C THR A 126 0.54 10.27 -5.34
N ARG A 127 1.23 10.70 -6.39
CA ARG A 127 1.12 10.08 -7.72
C ARG A 127 1.60 8.63 -7.72
N PHE A 128 2.76 8.35 -7.11
CA PHE A 128 3.27 7.00 -6.93
C PHE A 128 2.26 6.11 -6.19
N LEU A 129 1.71 6.60 -5.08
CA LEU A 129 0.74 5.87 -4.26
C LEU A 129 -0.53 5.54 -5.04
N LYS A 130 -1.03 6.46 -5.88
CA LYS A 130 -2.17 6.18 -6.78
C LYS A 130 -1.85 5.03 -7.74
N LEU A 131 -0.71 5.09 -8.44
CA LEU A 131 -0.30 4.05 -9.39
C LEU A 131 -0.11 2.70 -8.69
N TYR A 132 0.54 2.71 -7.53
CA TYR A 132 0.71 1.52 -6.69
C TYR A 132 -0.64 0.93 -6.25
N ALA A 133 -1.58 1.77 -5.82
CA ALA A 133 -2.90 1.32 -5.38
C ALA A 133 -3.71 0.67 -6.50
N HIS A 134 -3.61 1.17 -7.75
CA HIS A 134 -4.23 0.53 -8.91
C HIS A 134 -3.64 -0.86 -9.20
N ILE A 135 -2.33 -1.05 -9.05
CA ILE A 135 -1.69 -2.36 -9.25
C ILE A 135 -2.26 -3.43 -8.30
N ILE A 136 -2.60 -3.05 -7.06
CA ILE A 136 -3.10 -3.99 -6.04
C ILE A 136 -4.64 -4.00 -5.89
N GLU A 137 -5.36 -3.22 -6.70
CA GLU A 137 -6.81 -3.00 -6.60
C GLU A 137 -7.67 -4.28 -6.72
N ASP A 138 -7.15 -5.33 -7.35
CA ASP A 138 -7.83 -6.62 -7.45
C ASP A 138 -7.02 -7.79 -6.88
N CYS A 139 -6.00 -7.47 -6.08
CA CYS A 139 -5.14 -8.44 -5.41
C CYS A 139 -5.55 -8.55 -3.93
N PRO A 140 -6.46 -9.46 -3.53
CA PRO A 140 -6.94 -9.54 -2.17
C PRO A 140 -5.86 -10.04 -1.18
N LEU A 141 -5.92 -9.51 0.04
CA LEU A 141 -5.35 -10.15 1.21
C LEU A 141 -6.38 -11.17 1.75
N GLU A 142 -6.04 -12.45 1.76
CA GLU A 142 -6.98 -13.51 2.16
C GLU A 142 -6.63 -14.06 3.54
N MET A 143 -7.64 -14.17 4.40
CA MET A 143 -7.49 -14.83 5.70
C MET A 143 -7.22 -16.31 5.45
N GLN A 144 -6.21 -16.88 6.11
CA GLN A 144 -5.93 -18.30 6.00
C GLN A 144 -7.12 -19.13 6.49
N ALA A 145 -7.44 -20.21 5.77
CA ALA A 145 -8.58 -21.09 6.10
C ALA A 145 -8.47 -21.75 7.48
N SER A 146 -7.26 -21.89 8.01
CA SER A 146 -7.00 -22.39 9.36
C SER A 146 -7.48 -21.44 10.47
N ASN A 147 -7.68 -20.15 10.19
CA ASN A 147 -8.20 -19.19 11.15
C ASN A 147 -9.74 -19.19 11.16
N THR A 148 -10.31 -20.19 11.82
CA THR A 148 -11.76 -20.37 11.93
C THR A 148 -12.43 -19.27 12.74
N ASN A 149 -11.70 -18.65 13.68
CA ASN A 149 -12.23 -17.63 14.60
C ASN A 149 -12.35 -16.24 13.97
N ALA A 150 -11.66 -15.97 12.86
CA ALA A 150 -11.75 -14.67 12.18
C ALA A 150 -13.17 -14.39 11.65
N GLY A 151 -13.67 -13.17 11.84
CA GLY A 151 -14.93 -12.71 11.27
C GLY A 151 -14.80 -12.26 9.81
N ILE A 152 -13.62 -11.78 9.42
CA ILE A 152 -13.31 -11.38 8.05
C ILE A 152 -12.87 -12.57 7.17
N GLN A 153 -13.22 -12.50 5.89
CA GLN A 153 -12.80 -13.45 4.85
C GLN A 153 -11.60 -12.91 4.07
N LYS A 154 -11.68 -11.67 3.59
CA LYS A 154 -10.61 -11.00 2.82
C LYS A 154 -10.74 -9.49 2.88
N VAL A 155 -9.64 -8.81 2.57
CA VAL A 155 -9.59 -7.36 2.36
C VAL A 155 -9.10 -7.08 0.94
N THR A 156 -9.71 -6.12 0.27
CA THR A 156 -9.37 -5.72 -1.11
C THR A 156 -9.27 -4.21 -1.18
N VAL A 157 -8.25 -3.71 -1.89
CA VAL A 157 -8.08 -2.27 -2.12
C VAL A 157 -8.95 -1.85 -3.30
N LYS A 158 -9.56 -0.67 -3.28
CA LYS A 158 -10.27 -0.08 -4.41
C LYS A 158 -9.84 1.37 -4.59
N VAL A 159 -9.67 1.80 -5.83
CA VAL A 159 -9.26 3.16 -6.15
C VAL A 159 -10.39 3.85 -6.90
N GLN A 160 -10.82 4.99 -6.38
CA GLN A 160 -11.83 5.82 -7.01
C GLN A 160 -11.26 7.19 -7.29
N LEU A 161 -11.24 7.61 -8.56
CA LEU A 161 -10.90 8.98 -8.91
C LEU A 161 -12.03 9.93 -8.49
N GLY A 162 -11.66 11.02 -7.83
CA GLY A 162 -12.57 12.12 -7.50
C GLY A 162 -12.53 13.23 -8.55
N ASP A 163 -13.31 14.27 -8.30
CA ASP A 163 -13.34 15.45 -9.16
C ASP A 163 -12.00 16.21 -9.13
N ARG A 164 -11.73 16.92 -10.23
CA ARG A 164 -10.64 17.88 -10.28
C ARG A 164 -11.11 19.21 -9.69
N VAL A 165 -10.37 19.74 -8.72
CA VAL A 165 -10.66 21.03 -8.08
C VAL A 165 -9.40 21.87 -8.05
N ARG A 166 -9.43 23.05 -8.70
CA ARG A 166 -8.32 24.03 -8.70
C ARG A 166 -6.97 23.37 -9.00
N ASP A 167 -6.89 22.66 -10.12
CA ASP A 167 -5.70 21.95 -10.61
C ASP A 167 -5.24 20.77 -9.74
N HIS A 168 -6.00 20.35 -8.73
CA HIS A 168 -5.74 19.11 -8.00
C HIS A 168 -6.64 17.98 -8.47
N GLN A 169 -6.05 16.81 -8.71
CA GLN A 169 -6.76 15.56 -8.92
C GLN A 169 -6.89 14.82 -7.58
N TYR A 170 -8.13 14.60 -7.14
CA TYR A 170 -8.43 13.81 -5.94
C TYR A 170 -8.60 12.33 -6.28
N TYR A 171 -8.30 11.46 -5.33
CA TYR A 171 -8.67 10.05 -5.40
C TYR A 171 -8.82 9.45 -3.99
N LYS A 172 -9.66 8.42 -3.89
CA LYS A 172 -9.96 7.67 -2.68
C LYS A 172 -9.34 6.28 -2.81
N ILE A 173 -8.59 5.85 -1.79
CA ILE A 173 -8.18 4.47 -1.61
C ILE A 173 -9.08 3.86 -0.54
N SER A 174 -9.88 2.86 -0.92
CA SER A 174 -10.78 2.13 -0.05
C SER A 174 -10.26 0.74 0.26
N TRP A 175 -10.21 0.37 1.53
CA TRP A 175 -9.95 -0.97 2.03
C TRP A 175 -11.29 -1.63 2.31
N VAL A 176 -11.74 -2.42 1.35
CA VAL A 176 -13.04 -3.12 1.36
C VAL A 176 -12.88 -4.43 2.10
N ILE A 177 -13.60 -4.58 3.21
CA ILE A 177 -13.53 -5.72 4.11
C ILE A 177 -14.71 -6.63 3.82
N LEU A 178 -14.46 -7.83 3.28
CA LEU A 178 -15.50 -8.84 3.11
C LEU A 178 -15.53 -9.76 4.33
N ASN A 179 -16.67 -9.78 5.01
CA ASN A 179 -16.91 -10.69 6.13
C ASN A 179 -17.33 -12.10 5.69
N LYS A 180 -17.16 -13.09 6.56
CA LYS A 180 -17.66 -14.46 6.33
C LYS A 180 -19.19 -14.50 6.19
N ASP A 181 -19.90 -13.61 6.86
CA ASP A 181 -21.35 -13.39 6.75
C ASP A 181 -21.78 -12.61 5.48
N LYS A 182 -20.83 -12.35 4.57
CA LYS A 182 -21.00 -11.58 3.32
C LYS A 182 -21.32 -10.09 3.50
N LYS A 183 -21.30 -9.56 4.71
CA LYS A 183 -21.37 -8.11 4.93
C LYS A 183 -20.07 -7.43 4.50
N ILE A 184 -20.19 -6.20 4.03
CA ILE A 184 -19.06 -5.40 3.55
C ILE A 184 -18.83 -4.24 4.51
N GLY A 185 -17.59 -4.07 4.96
CA GLY A 185 -17.10 -2.87 5.65
C GLY A 185 -16.15 -2.10 4.74
N GLU A 186 -15.93 -0.82 5.03
CA GLU A 186 -15.00 0.03 4.29
C GLU A 186 -14.22 0.93 5.27
N ILE A 187 -12.90 1.02 5.05
CA ILE A 187 -12.04 2.07 5.61
C ILE A 187 -11.37 2.77 4.43
N PHE A 188 -11.30 4.09 4.41
CA PHE A 188 -10.74 4.80 3.27
C PHE A 188 -9.85 5.98 3.64
N VAL A 189 -8.99 6.34 2.69
CA VAL A 189 -8.13 7.52 2.75
C VAL A 189 -8.30 8.31 1.46
N ILE A 190 -8.51 9.62 1.59
CA ILE A 190 -8.59 10.56 0.45
C ILE A 190 -7.21 11.20 0.28
N ASN A 191 -6.76 11.24 -0.97
CA ASN A 191 -5.49 11.82 -1.36
C ASN A 191 -5.72 12.78 -2.54
N SER A 192 -4.75 13.66 -2.78
CA SER A 192 -4.76 14.57 -3.93
C SER A 192 -3.36 14.91 -4.39
N PHE A 193 -3.19 15.13 -5.69
CA PHE A 193 -1.96 15.65 -6.28
C PHE A 193 -2.27 16.76 -7.27
N TYR A 194 -1.36 17.72 -7.40
CA TYR A 194 -1.41 18.76 -8.41
C TYR A 194 -1.28 18.14 -9.81
N ASP A 195 -2.18 18.47 -10.71
CA ASP A 195 -2.27 18.00 -12.10
C ASP A 195 -2.48 19.20 -13.04
N GLY A 196 -1.47 20.06 -13.11
CA GLY A 196 -1.45 21.28 -13.93
C GLY A 196 -1.15 21.06 -15.42
N TYR A 197 -1.22 19.82 -15.93
CA TYR A 197 -1.10 19.59 -17.37
C TYR A 197 -2.37 20.10 -18.06
N LYS A 198 -2.25 21.28 -18.67
CA LYS A 198 -3.17 21.71 -19.73
C LYS A 198 -3.08 20.68 -20.85
N THR A 199 -4.12 19.87 -21.02
CA THR A 199 -4.40 19.18 -22.29
C THR A 199 -4.54 20.18 -23.42
#